data_AF-A0A961C0V1-F1
#
_entry.id   AF-A0A961C0V1-F1
#
_cell.length_a   1.000
_cell.length_b   1.000
_cell.length_c   1.000
_cell.angle_alpha   90.00
_cell.angle_beta   90.00
_cell.angle_gamma   90.00
#
_symmetry.space_group_name_H-M   'P 1'
#
loop_
_entity.id
_entity.type
_entity.pdbx_description
1 polymer ?
#
loop_
_entity_poly.entity_id
_entity_poly.type
_entity_poly.pdbx_seq_one_letter_code
_entity_poly.pdbx_strand_id
1 'polypeptide(L)'
;MPRHTGTAAARPGLPLGPALPPPAVPHWWAAAAGALTWASLLVVAGLWLTNGGVTDVTGIADAWTSLGRLTGLLAADLLLIQVLLMARIPFVEKAFGQDQLAAVHRTVGFGSVALLLAHVLMIIVGYSGATLGALWPTTTQMVLTMPAMILALVGTVFLLLVVVTSIRAARAKLRYESWHLMHLYAYLGCFLALPHQLW
;
A
#
# COMPACT_ATOMS: atom_id res chain seq x y z
N MET A 1 -45.40 55.04 20.95
CA MET A 1 -45.16 54.08 19.85
C MET A 1 -44.94 52.69 20.45
N PRO A 2 -45.85 51.71 20.27
CA PRO A 2 -45.64 50.35 20.74
C PRO A 2 -44.88 49.51 19.69
N ARG A 3 -43.89 48.72 20.13
CA ARG A 3 -43.18 47.74 19.31
C ARG A 3 -44.03 46.47 19.18
N HIS A 4 -44.36 46.09 17.94
CA HIS A 4 -44.97 44.80 17.64
C HIS A 4 -43.92 43.69 17.72
N THR A 5 -44.03 42.82 18.72
CA THR A 5 -43.35 41.51 18.76
C THR A 5 -44.17 40.51 17.96
N GLY A 6 -43.77 40.25 16.72
CA GLY A 6 -44.33 39.20 15.89
C GLY A 6 -43.86 37.82 16.36
N THR A 7 -44.76 37.02 16.92
CA THR A 7 -44.57 35.60 17.19
C THR A 7 -44.68 34.84 15.86
N ALA A 8 -43.55 34.38 15.33
CA ALA A 8 -43.54 33.47 14.19
C ALA A 8 -44.14 32.12 14.61
N ALA A 9 -45.30 31.78 14.05
CA ALA A 9 -45.94 30.49 14.27
C ALA A 9 -45.06 29.36 13.69
N ALA A 10 -44.65 28.43 14.56
CA ALA A 10 -43.93 27.22 14.16
C ALA A 10 -44.83 26.35 13.26
N ARG A 11 -44.38 26.07 12.03
CA ARG A 11 -45.08 25.15 11.12
C ARG A 11 -45.06 23.74 11.72
N PRO A 12 -46.18 23.00 11.75
CA PRO A 12 -46.18 21.60 12.15
C PRO A 12 -45.29 20.80 11.19
N GLY A 13 -44.26 20.15 11.72
CA GLY A 13 -43.41 19.25 10.93
C GLY A 13 -44.24 18.05 10.46
N LEU A 14 -44.26 17.80 9.15
CA LEU A 14 -44.81 16.57 8.59
C LEU A 14 -44.09 15.37 9.21
N PRO A 15 -44.81 14.30 9.62
CA PRO A 15 -44.17 13.10 10.13
C PRO A 15 -43.26 12.52 9.04
N LEU A 16 -41.95 12.49 9.32
CA LEU A 16 -40.98 11.81 8.48
C LEU A 16 -41.34 10.32 8.48
N GLY A 17 -41.87 9.83 7.35
CA GLY A 17 -42.10 8.41 7.16
C GLY A 17 -40.81 7.60 7.34
N PRO A 18 -40.92 6.30 7.68
CA PRO A 18 -39.73 5.47 7.88
C PRO A 18 -38.85 5.51 6.63
N ALA A 19 -37.59 5.90 6.82
CA ALA A 19 -36.61 5.91 5.74
C ALA A 19 -36.51 4.51 5.13
N LEU A 20 -36.63 4.43 3.80
CA LEU A 20 -36.44 3.15 3.10
C LEU A 20 -35.02 2.63 3.40
N PRO A 21 -34.86 1.34 3.72
CA PRO A 21 -33.53 0.77 3.89
C PRO A 21 -32.74 0.94 2.58
N PRO A 22 -31.45 1.31 2.66
CA PRO A 22 -30.62 1.46 1.47
C PRO A 22 -30.57 0.13 0.70
N PRO A 23 -30.47 0.16 -0.64
CA PRO A 23 -30.38 -1.06 -1.44
C PRO A 23 -29.19 -1.91 -1.00
N ALA A 24 -29.46 -3.18 -0.70
CA ALA A 24 -28.45 -4.14 -0.30
C ALA A 24 -27.49 -4.40 -1.46
N VAL A 25 -26.19 -4.24 -1.23
CA VAL A 25 -25.18 -4.63 -2.22
C VAL A 25 -24.97 -6.15 -2.20
N PRO A 26 -24.72 -6.77 -3.36
CA PRO A 26 -24.47 -8.20 -3.42
C PRO A 26 -23.19 -8.61 -2.66
N HIS A 27 -23.27 -9.65 -1.83
CA HIS A 27 -22.14 -10.18 -1.06
C HIS A 27 -21.00 -10.74 -1.94
N TRP A 28 -21.28 -11.09 -3.20
CA TRP A 28 -20.27 -11.62 -4.12
C TRP A 28 -19.20 -10.58 -4.50
N TRP A 29 -19.46 -9.29 -4.33
CA TRP A 29 -18.46 -8.23 -4.57
C TRP A 29 -17.24 -8.38 -3.69
N ALA A 30 -17.43 -8.79 -2.44
CA ALA A 30 -16.32 -9.00 -1.53
C ALA A 30 -15.44 -10.18 -1.97
N ALA A 31 -16.10 -11.27 -2.38
CA ALA A 31 -15.43 -12.43 -2.95
C ALA A 31 -14.70 -12.09 -4.26
N ALA A 32 -15.31 -11.28 -5.13
CA ALA A 32 -14.71 -10.84 -6.38
C ALA A 32 -13.48 -9.96 -6.16
N ALA A 33 -13.53 -8.98 -5.25
CA ALA A 33 -12.38 -8.13 -4.93
C ALA A 33 -11.23 -8.94 -4.30
N GLY A 34 -11.55 -9.88 -3.41
CA GLY A 34 -10.57 -10.82 -2.86
C GLY A 34 -9.97 -11.70 -3.96
N ALA A 35 -10.79 -12.25 -4.84
CA ALA A 35 -10.34 -13.09 -5.96
C ALA A 35 -9.45 -12.31 -6.93
N LEU A 36 -9.79 -11.07 -7.26
CA LEU A 36 -8.98 -10.19 -8.11
C LEU A 36 -7.62 -9.88 -7.47
N THR A 37 -7.60 -9.65 -6.15
CA THR A 37 -6.35 -9.43 -5.39
C THR A 37 -5.46 -10.67 -5.45
N TRP A 38 -6.02 -11.86 -5.22
CA TRP A 38 -5.24 -13.09 -5.35
C TRP A 38 -4.81 -13.36 -6.79
N ALA A 39 -5.68 -13.09 -7.76
CA ALA A 39 -5.37 -13.25 -9.18
C ALA A 39 -4.21 -12.34 -9.61
N SER A 40 -4.16 -11.08 -9.18
CA SER A 40 -3.05 -10.17 -9.51
C SER A 40 -1.72 -10.71 -8.95
N LEU A 41 -1.70 -11.13 -7.69
CA LEU A 41 -0.51 -11.72 -7.04
C LEU A 41 -0.05 -13.00 -7.75
N LEU A 42 -0.99 -13.87 -8.15
CA LEU A 42 -0.70 -15.09 -8.89
C LEU A 42 -0.20 -14.80 -10.30
N VAL A 43 -0.74 -13.80 -10.98
CA VAL A 43 -0.25 -13.36 -12.30
C VAL A 43 1.18 -12.85 -12.19
N VAL A 44 1.46 -12.00 -11.20
CA VAL A 44 2.80 -11.47 -10.96
C VAL A 44 3.80 -12.59 -10.62
N ALA A 45 3.42 -13.53 -9.75
CA ALA A 45 4.24 -14.69 -9.44
C ALA A 45 4.43 -15.63 -10.65
N GLY A 46 3.37 -15.80 -11.46
CA GLY A 46 3.42 -16.56 -12.71
C GLY A 46 4.38 -15.93 -13.72
N LEU A 47 4.32 -14.62 -13.90
CA LEU A 47 5.26 -13.88 -14.76
C LEU A 47 6.70 -14.02 -14.26
N TRP A 48 6.92 -13.97 -12.95
CA TRP A 48 8.24 -14.25 -12.37
C TRP A 48 8.70 -15.67 -12.69
N LEU A 49 7.83 -16.68 -12.54
CA LEU A 49 8.14 -18.08 -12.89
C LEU A 49 8.51 -18.24 -14.37
N THR A 50 7.74 -17.65 -15.28
CA THR A 50 7.95 -17.79 -16.73
C THR A 50 9.15 -17.00 -17.24
N ASN A 51 9.61 -15.98 -16.51
CA ASN A 51 10.77 -15.15 -16.87
C ASN A 51 12.02 -15.53 -16.05
N GLY A 52 12.26 -16.83 -15.86
CA GLY A 52 13.51 -17.30 -15.29
C GLY A 52 13.55 -17.40 -13.77
N GLY A 53 12.45 -17.11 -13.07
CA GLY A 53 12.43 -17.03 -11.59
C GLY A 53 12.96 -18.27 -10.87
N VAL A 54 12.80 -19.45 -11.47
CA VAL A 54 13.37 -20.71 -10.95
C VAL A 54 14.46 -21.27 -11.86
N THR A 55 14.30 -21.16 -13.18
CA THR A 55 15.22 -21.80 -14.14
C THR A 55 16.58 -21.14 -14.22
N ASP A 56 16.68 -19.86 -13.90
CA ASP A 56 17.94 -19.10 -13.97
C ASP A 56 18.74 -19.19 -12.66
N VAL A 57 18.21 -19.88 -11.64
CA VAL A 57 18.87 -20.06 -10.35
C VAL A 57 19.90 -21.18 -10.45
N THR A 58 21.18 -20.81 -10.57
CA THR A 58 22.30 -21.77 -10.65
C THR A 58 23.12 -21.85 -9.37
N GLY A 59 22.97 -20.88 -8.47
CA GLY A 59 23.64 -20.84 -7.18
C GLY A 59 22.89 -20.03 -6.12
N ILE A 60 23.49 -19.95 -4.93
CA ILE A 60 22.86 -19.28 -3.78
C ILE A 60 22.67 -17.78 -4.00
N ALA A 61 23.60 -17.12 -4.69
CA ALA A 61 23.49 -15.70 -5.03
C ALA A 61 22.30 -15.44 -5.96
N ASP A 62 22.15 -16.26 -7.01
CA ASP A 62 21.02 -16.20 -7.94
C ASP A 62 19.69 -16.45 -7.22
N ALA A 63 19.66 -17.39 -6.27
CA ALA A 63 18.48 -17.67 -5.46
C ALA A 63 18.05 -16.44 -4.65
N TRP A 64 18.99 -15.76 -3.99
CA TRP A 64 18.73 -14.50 -3.28
C TRP A 64 18.24 -13.41 -4.23
N THR A 65 18.90 -13.23 -5.38
CA THR A 65 18.46 -12.25 -6.38
C THR A 65 17.06 -12.55 -6.90
N SER A 66 16.75 -13.82 -7.18
CA SER A 66 15.44 -14.22 -7.71
C SER A 66 14.32 -14.04 -6.68
N LEU A 67 14.54 -14.45 -5.43
CA LEU A 67 13.59 -14.21 -4.33
C LEU A 67 13.42 -12.70 -4.04
N GLY A 68 14.52 -11.95 -4.14
CA GLY A 68 14.48 -10.48 -4.07
C GLY A 68 13.57 -9.90 -5.14
N ARG A 69 13.70 -10.34 -6.40
CA ARG A 69 12.81 -9.89 -7.49
C ARG A 69 11.35 -10.25 -7.22
N LEU A 70 11.05 -11.48 -6.80
CA LEU A 70 9.68 -11.90 -6.47
C LEU A 70 9.07 -11.05 -5.35
N THR A 71 9.79 -10.87 -4.25
CA THR A 71 9.31 -10.05 -3.12
C THR A 71 9.11 -8.58 -3.51
N GLY A 72 9.95 -8.02 -4.40
CA GLY A 72 9.79 -6.66 -4.92
C GLY A 72 8.55 -6.51 -5.80
N LEU A 73 8.30 -7.49 -6.67
CA LEU A 73 7.11 -7.53 -7.52
C LEU A 73 5.82 -7.63 -6.70
N LEU A 74 5.78 -8.52 -5.70
CA LEU A 74 4.64 -8.67 -4.79
C LEU A 74 4.46 -7.41 -3.92
N ALA A 75 5.54 -6.79 -3.46
CA ALA A 75 5.47 -5.52 -2.73
C ALA A 75 4.84 -4.41 -3.58
N ALA A 76 5.26 -4.27 -4.83
CA ALA A 76 4.71 -3.27 -5.75
C ALA A 76 3.21 -3.50 -6.04
N ASP A 77 2.81 -4.75 -6.28
CA ASP A 77 1.39 -5.09 -6.51
C ASP A 77 0.54 -4.79 -5.26
N LEU A 78 1.01 -5.18 -4.07
CA LEU A 78 0.31 -4.85 -2.82
C LEU A 78 0.26 -3.35 -2.53
N LEU A 79 1.30 -2.58 -2.87
CA LEU A 79 1.28 -1.11 -2.78
C LEU A 79 0.23 -0.51 -3.73
N LEU A 80 0.03 -1.08 -4.92
CA LEU A 80 -1.04 -0.64 -5.82
C LEU A 80 -2.42 -0.99 -5.24
N ILE A 81 -2.60 -2.22 -4.78
CA ILE A 81 -3.84 -2.69 -4.14
C ILE A 81 -4.20 -1.79 -2.94
N GLN A 82 -3.24 -1.40 -2.11
CA GLN A 82 -3.51 -0.56 -0.93
C GLN A 82 -4.11 0.81 -1.32
N VAL A 83 -3.71 1.38 -2.46
CA VAL A 83 -4.24 2.65 -2.97
C VAL A 83 -5.66 2.44 -3.47
N LEU A 84 -5.90 1.34 -4.19
CA LEU A 84 -7.24 0.97 -4.66
C LEU A 84 -8.23 0.73 -3.51
N LEU A 85 -7.79 0.11 -2.42
CA LEU A 85 -8.61 -0.11 -1.22
C LEU A 85 -9.14 1.20 -0.63
N MET A 86 -8.41 2.30 -0.78
CA MET A 86 -8.79 3.62 -0.25
C MET A 86 -9.40 4.56 -1.30
N ALA A 87 -9.64 4.08 -2.53
CA ALA A 87 -10.21 4.88 -3.63
C ALA A 87 -11.69 5.24 -3.44
N ARG A 88 -12.33 4.88 -2.31
CA ARG A 88 -13.75 5.16 -1.96
C ARG A 88 -14.74 4.83 -3.09
N ILE A 89 -14.58 3.65 -3.68
CA ILE A 89 -15.49 3.17 -4.72
C ILE A 89 -16.85 2.84 -4.05
N PRO A 90 -17.94 3.55 -4.37
CA PRO A 90 -19.19 3.49 -3.59
C PRO A 90 -19.81 2.09 -3.46
N PHE A 91 -19.64 1.25 -4.48
CA PHE A 91 -20.15 -0.12 -4.48
C PHE A 91 -19.33 -1.05 -3.58
N VAL A 92 -18.01 -0.84 -3.51
CA VAL A 92 -17.08 -1.61 -2.68
C VAL A 92 -17.25 -1.23 -1.21
N GLU A 93 -17.35 0.07 -0.93
CA GLU A 93 -17.57 0.57 0.43
C GLU A 93 -18.86 0.03 1.05
N LYS A 94 -19.95 -0.01 0.28
CA LYS A 94 -21.21 -0.60 0.75
C LYS A 94 -21.09 -2.10 1.02
N ALA A 95 -20.18 -2.81 0.35
CA ALA A 95 -20.07 -4.27 0.41
C ALA A 95 -19.17 -4.75 1.56
N PHE A 96 -18.10 -4.02 1.86
CA PHE A 96 -17.16 -4.35 2.94
C PHE A 96 -17.39 -3.54 4.22
N GLY A 97 -17.85 -2.30 4.09
CA GLY A 97 -17.81 -1.32 5.16
C GLY A 97 -16.42 -0.68 5.33
N GLN A 98 -16.40 0.57 5.77
CA GLN A 98 -15.16 1.36 5.93
C GLN A 98 -14.19 0.74 6.94
N ASP A 99 -14.69 0.18 8.05
CA ASP A 99 -13.85 -0.39 9.09
C ASP A 99 -13.09 -1.63 8.60
N GLN A 100 -13.75 -2.48 7.82
CA GLN A 100 -13.12 -3.66 7.23
C GLN A 100 -12.08 -3.26 6.18
N LEU A 101 -12.41 -2.31 5.30
CA LEU A 101 -11.46 -1.79 4.30
C LEU A 101 -10.22 -1.18 4.95
N ALA A 102 -10.40 -0.40 6.03
CA ALA A 102 -9.29 0.17 6.79
C ALA A 102 -8.43 -0.92 7.47
N ALA A 103 -9.06 -1.98 8.00
CA ALA A 103 -8.33 -3.12 8.57
C ALA A 103 -7.52 -3.88 7.51
N VAL A 104 -8.10 -4.14 6.34
CA VAL A 104 -7.39 -4.80 5.22
C VAL A 104 -6.27 -3.91 4.69
N HIS A 105 -6.53 -2.61 4.50
CA HIS A 105 -5.52 -1.64 4.08
C HIS A 105 -4.30 -1.64 5.03
N ARG A 106 -4.54 -1.70 6.35
CA ARG A 106 -3.47 -1.80 7.35
C ARG A 106 -2.64 -3.07 7.17
N THR A 107 -3.29 -4.22 7.01
CA THR A 107 -2.60 -5.52 6.84
C THR A 107 -1.80 -5.56 5.54
N VAL A 108 -2.41 -5.12 4.43
CA VAL A 108 -1.78 -5.04 3.11
C VAL A 108 -0.61 -4.05 3.13
N GLY A 109 -0.78 -2.88 3.75
CA GLY A 109 0.28 -1.86 3.83
C GLY A 109 1.48 -2.29 4.66
N PHE A 110 1.28 -2.97 5.79
CA PHE A 110 2.41 -3.54 6.53
C PHE A 110 3.07 -4.71 5.78
N GLY A 111 2.27 -5.56 5.13
CA GLY A 111 2.78 -6.67 4.32
C GLY A 111 3.60 -6.21 3.11
N SER A 112 3.14 -5.17 2.41
CA SER A 112 3.82 -4.62 1.24
C SER A 112 5.18 -4.05 1.60
N VAL A 113 5.29 -3.31 2.70
CA VAL A 113 6.58 -2.76 3.16
C VAL A 113 7.47 -3.83 3.76
N ALA A 114 6.93 -4.87 4.40
CA ALA A 114 7.73 -6.01 4.82
C ALA A 114 8.37 -6.75 3.62
N LEU A 115 7.60 -6.95 2.55
CA LEU A 115 8.11 -7.53 1.30
C LEU A 115 9.10 -6.60 0.60
N LEU A 116 8.90 -5.28 0.64
CA LEU A 116 9.86 -4.30 0.14
C LEU A 116 11.20 -4.39 0.89
N LEU A 117 11.17 -4.50 2.21
CA LEU A 117 12.38 -4.66 3.01
C LEU A 117 13.07 -6.01 2.71
N ALA A 118 12.30 -7.09 2.56
CA ALA A 118 12.82 -8.36 2.13
C ALA A 118 13.49 -8.25 0.75
N HIS A 119 12.85 -7.59 -0.21
CA HIS A 119 13.39 -7.30 -1.54
C HIS A 119 14.75 -6.61 -1.45
N VAL A 120 14.85 -5.49 -0.73
CA VAL A 120 16.10 -4.74 -0.60
C VAL A 120 17.21 -5.61 -0.01
N LEU A 121 16.93 -6.33 1.08
CA LEU A 121 17.92 -7.18 1.74
C LEU A 121 18.37 -8.35 0.85
N MET A 122 17.43 -9.03 0.21
CA MET A 122 17.71 -10.19 -0.65
C MET A 122 18.49 -9.77 -1.90
N ILE A 123 18.17 -8.63 -2.52
CA ILE A 123 18.92 -8.11 -3.67
C ILE A 123 20.35 -7.75 -3.27
N ILE A 124 20.55 -7.06 -2.14
CA ILE A 124 21.90 -6.71 -1.65
C ILE A 124 22.73 -7.98 -1.41
N VAL A 125 22.15 -8.99 -0.76
CA VAL A 125 22.83 -10.28 -0.49
C VAL A 125 23.15 -11.01 -1.80
N GLY A 126 22.21 -11.07 -2.75
CA GLY A 126 22.44 -11.70 -4.05
C GLY A 126 23.55 -11.01 -4.84
N TYR A 127 23.50 -9.67 -4.94
CA TYR A 127 24.48 -8.88 -5.69
C TYR A 127 25.85 -8.83 -5.02
N SER A 128 25.94 -9.07 -3.71
CA SER A 128 27.22 -9.23 -3.02
C SER A 128 27.83 -10.62 -3.19
N GLY A 129 27.24 -11.48 -4.03
CA GLY A 129 27.66 -12.87 -4.18
C GLY A 129 27.47 -13.68 -2.90
N ALA A 130 26.46 -13.33 -2.09
CA ALA A 130 26.22 -13.88 -0.75
C ALA A 130 27.42 -13.77 0.21
N THR A 131 28.28 -12.76 0.02
CA THR A 131 29.47 -12.54 0.85
C THR A 131 29.27 -11.35 1.79
N LEU A 132 29.44 -11.58 3.10
CA LEU A 132 29.23 -10.54 4.13
C LEU A 132 30.12 -9.32 3.95
N GLY A 133 31.41 -9.53 3.63
CA GLY A 133 32.38 -8.44 3.43
C GLY A 133 32.07 -7.55 2.22
N ALA A 134 31.26 -8.04 1.28
CA ALA A 134 30.88 -7.31 0.07
C ALA A 134 29.56 -6.52 0.22
N LEU A 135 28.77 -6.75 1.27
CA LEU A 135 27.44 -6.13 1.43
C LEU A 135 27.49 -4.60 1.38
N TRP A 136 28.41 -3.99 2.12
CA TRP A 136 28.53 -2.53 2.18
C TRP A 136 29.04 -1.93 0.86
N PRO A 137 30.18 -2.38 0.28
CA PRO A 137 30.61 -1.91 -1.04
C PRO A 137 29.54 -2.05 -2.11
N THR A 138 28.88 -3.22 -2.19
CA THR A 138 27.79 -3.46 -3.14
C THR A 138 26.64 -2.48 -2.96
N THR A 139 26.18 -2.27 -1.72
CA THR A 139 25.08 -1.32 -1.43
C THR A 139 25.46 0.10 -1.87
N THR A 140 26.66 0.56 -1.53
CA THR A 140 27.12 1.91 -1.92
C THR A 140 27.24 2.07 -3.43
N GLN A 141 27.74 1.05 -4.11
CA GLN A 141 27.85 1.06 -5.56
C GLN A 141 26.46 1.09 -6.20
N MET A 142 25.54 0.20 -5.78
CA MET A 142 24.16 0.17 -6.27
C MET A 142 23.49 1.54 -6.15
N VAL A 143 23.53 2.15 -4.96
CA VAL A 143 22.86 3.44 -4.70
C VAL A 143 23.44 4.57 -5.54
N LEU A 144 24.76 4.61 -5.74
CA LEU A 144 25.43 5.74 -6.38
C LEU A 144 25.58 5.60 -7.89
N THR A 145 25.58 4.37 -8.43
CA THR A 145 25.88 4.13 -9.85
C THR A 145 24.69 3.58 -10.64
N MET A 146 23.71 2.94 -10.00
CA MET A 146 22.54 2.43 -10.73
C MET A 146 21.54 3.54 -11.01
N PRO A 147 20.94 3.59 -12.21
CA PRO A 147 19.88 4.53 -12.54
C PRO A 147 18.75 4.49 -11.50
N ALA A 148 18.22 5.66 -11.17
CA ALA A 148 17.06 5.83 -10.27
C ALA A 148 17.18 5.25 -8.84
N MET A 149 18.32 4.68 -8.43
CA MET A 149 18.44 4.02 -7.13
C MET A 149 18.38 5.01 -5.95
N ILE A 150 18.86 6.24 -6.13
CA ILE A 150 18.68 7.32 -5.14
C ILE A 150 17.18 7.63 -4.96
N LEU A 151 16.41 7.68 -6.05
CA LEU A 151 14.97 7.93 -5.99
C LEU A 151 14.26 6.76 -5.28
N ALA A 152 14.66 5.52 -5.55
CA ALA A 152 14.15 4.33 -4.86
C ALA A 152 14.46 4.36 -3.35
N LEU A 153 15.66 4.76 -2.96
CA LEU A 153 16.05 4.91 -1.57
C LEU A 153 15.19 5.96 -0.86
N VAL A 154 15.03 7.15 -1.46
CA VAL A 154 14.19 8.22 -0.91
C VAL A 154 12.72 7.78 -0.83
N GLY A 155 12.22 7.10 -1.86
CA GLY A 155 10.87 6.52 -1.86
C GLY A 155 10.68 5.50 -0.73
N THR A 156 11.65 4.62 -0.52
CA THR A 156 11.66 3.65 0.58
C THR A 156 11.63 4.35 1.94
N VAL A 157 12.41 5.43 2.13
CA VAL A 157 12.38 6.22 3.36
C VAL A 157 10.99 6.80 3.63
N PHE A 158 10.31 7.36 2.62
CA PHE A 158 8.94 7.86 2.80
C PHE A 158 7.96 6.75 3.18
N LEU A 159 8.03 5.58 2.54
CA LEU A 159 7.17 4.44 2.87
C LEU A 159 7.42 3.93 4.30
N LEU A 160 8.68 3.86 4.73
CA LEU A 160 9.04 3.49 6.10
C LEU A 160 8.54 4.50 7.11
N LEU A 161 8.64 5.79 6.81
CA LEU A 161 8.13 6.85 7.68
C LEU A 161 6.61 6.68 7.90
N VAL A 162 5.87 6.42 6.82
CA VAL A 162 4.42 6.17 6.87
C VAL A 162 4.09 4.93 7.70
N VAL A 163 4.82 3.83 7.49
CA VAL A 163 4.63 2.59 8.25
C VAL A 163 4.90 2.80 9.74
N VAL A 164 6.04 3.39 10.09
CA VAL A 164 6.43 3.65 11.48
C VAL A 164 5.39 4.53 12.18
N THR A 165 4.95 5.60 11.52
CA THR A 165 3.92 6.50 12.07
C THR A 165 2.52 5.89 12.11
N SER A 166 2.28 4.81 11.38
CA SER A 166 1.02 4.04 11.37
C SER A 166 0.99 2.89 12.40
N ILE A 167 2.12 2.57 13.03
CA ILE A 167 2.16 1.64 14.17
C ILE A 167 1.33 2.21 15.32
N ARG A 168 0.55 1.35 16.01
CA ARG A 168 -0.42 1.77 17.04
C ARG A 168 0.21 2.69 18.11
N ALA A 169 1.41 2.36 18.57
CA ALA A 169 2.13 3.12 19.59
C ALA A 169 2.58 4.51 19.11
N ALA A 170 3.04 4.63 17.85
CA ALA A 170 3.45 5.89 17.26
C ALA A 170 2.24 6.76 16.91
N ARG A 171 1.23 6.17 16.24
CA ARG A 171 -0.03 6.82 15.87
C ARG A 171 -0.77 7.41 17.06
N ALA A 172 -0.70 6.78 18.23
CA ALA A 172 -1.32 7.28 19.46
C ALA A 172 -0.72 8.61 19.96
N LYS A 173 0.50 8.95 19.53
CA LYS A 173 1.23 10.15 19.95
C LYS A 173 1.15 11.30 18.93
N LEU A 174 0.55 11.06 17.77
CA LEU A 174 0.50 12.02 16.67
C LEU A 174 -0.89 12.67 16.58
N ARG A 175 -0.88 13.97 16.24
CA ARG A 175 -2.10 14.66 15.80
C ARG A 175 -2.60 14.07 14.50
N TYR A 176 -3.92 14.10 14.31
CA TYR A 176 -4.56 13.54 13.11
C TYR A 176 -4.04 14.21 11.83
N GLU A 177 -3.89 15.54 11.85
CA GLU A 177 -3.43 16.33 10.72
C GLU A 177 -1.99 15.97 10.33
N SER A 178 -1.11 15.80 11.33
CA SER A 178 0.28 15.37 11.09
C SER A 178 0.35 13.96 10.54
N TRP A 179 -0.43 13.03 11.11
CA TRP A 179 -0.51 11.67 10.59
C TRP A 179 -1.04 11.65 9.15
N HIS A 180 -2.08 12.44 8.85
CA HIS A 180 -2.67 12.53 7.52
C HIS A 180 -1.69 13.11 6.48
N LEU A 181 -1.01 14.22 6.81
CA LEU A 181 0.04 14.78 5.95
C LEU A 181 1.16 13.78 5.73
N MET A 182 1.58 13.06 6.77
CA MET A 182 2.59 12.02 6.64
C MET A 182 2.14 10.93 5.68
N HIS A 183 0.90 10.50 5.79
CA HIS A 183 0.29 9.52 4.90
C HIS A 183 0.21 10.01 3.45
N LEU A 184 0.05 11.32 3.22
CA LEU A 184 0.08 11.89 1.87
C LEU A 184 1.46 11.76 1.20
N TYR A 185 2.55 11.80 1.98
CA TYR A 185 3.89 11.53 1.44
C TYR A 185 4.06 10.07 0.97
N ALA A 186 3.17 9.14 1.33
CA ALA A 186 3.18 7.79 0.77
C ALA A 186 3.02 7.82 -0.76
N TYR A 187 2.19 8.71 -1.31
CA TYR A 187 2.02 8.85 -2.77
C TYR A 187 3.31 9.34 -3.43
N LEU A 188 4.00 10.29 -2.81
CA LEU A 188 5.31 10.72 -3.28
C LEU A 188 6.33 9.58 -3.20
N GLY A 189 6.32 8.80 -2.12
CA GLY A 189 7.18 7.62 -1.98
C GLY A 189 6.95 6.59 -3.10
N CYS A 190 5.69 6.25 -3.39
CA CYS A 190 5.32 5.38 -4.51
C CYS A 190 5.78 5.95 -5.85
N PHE A 191 5.56 7.25 -6.09
CA PHE A 191 5.97 7.90 -7.34
C PHE A 191 7.50 7.89 -7.53
N LEU A 192 8.27 8.21 -6.49
CA LEU A 192 9.74 8.19 -6.52
C LEU A 192 10.31 6.79 -6.72
N ALA A 193 9.57 5.75 -6.30
CA ALA A 193 9.95 4.38 -6.59
C ALA A 193 9.78 4.03 -8.08
N LEU A 194 8.78 4.53 -8.81
CA LEU A 194 8.50 4.05 -10.19
C LEU A 194 9.72 4.04 -11.15
N PRO A 195 10.61 5.06 -11.17
CA PRO A 195 11.75 5.06 -12.07
C PRO A 195 12.69 3.85 -11.91
N HIS A 196 12.90 3.29 -10.71
CA HIS A 196 13.80 2.12 -10.57
C HIS A 196 13.20 0.81 -11.10
N GLN A 197 11.91 0.80 -11.44
CA GLN A 197 11.26 -0.36 -12.03
C GLN A 197 11.37 -0.37 -13.56
N LEU A 198 11.66 0.78 -14.16
CA LEU A 198 11.68 0.98 -15.61
C LEU A 198 13.11 1.03 -16.19
N TRP A 199 14.12 1.21 -15.34
CA TRP A 199 15.52 1.46 -15.71
C TRP A 199 16.48 0.56 -14.95
#